data_AF-A0A945GKL9-F1
#
_entry.id   AF-A0A945GKL9-F1
#
_cell.length_a   1.000
_cell.length_b   1.000
_cell.length_c   1.000
_cell.angle_alpha   90.00
_cell.angle_beta   90.00
_cell.angle_gamma   90.00
#
_symmetry.space_group_name_H-M   'P 1'
#
loop_
_entity.id
_entity.type
_entity.pdbx_description
1 polymer ?
#
loop_
_entity_poly.entity_id
_entity_poly.type
_entity_poly.pdbx_seq_one_letter_code
_entity_poly.pdbx_strand_id
1 'polypeptide(L)'
;MELDIRHPEPGQQLSLRELDLRGGLTVEAWGECGESRAEAMQLLVSQWGLQPTMERFDTYDAGETDGLTTRGFFGSVFDGRYVYFVPQHDSEQRHGKVLRFDTHGEFGDAVSWEAYDASTISELDTRGYYGAIFDGHHVYFVPRTDGERFHTRLLRYDVGREFKDAGSWEAFDVGYPISYQGGAFDGRFIYFAPGYEQDAGETGKVLRFDTQGGFDDPGSYALYDAGETERLRARCYDGAVCDGRHVYFAPLAEGGIGLRYDVNGEFSAASSWEACDGSAHGLDTCVGAVFDGRYVYYVPYARSTVVRFDTEKEFADPFGWEGYDAAGTSGLNSVGYDGAAFDGRFVYFIPFWEGGEASRGFHARVLRFDTQGAFDDPGSWQAADGAPNPGGFNGGAFDGRFVYFTPWRLGVGPDGDILTHGQVMRYDTAAPGSAFALKYMDCGHNGGLCGALPGPSFAVNTPTGIVSAQANRNPGEGWHHLVGTYDGKELRLYVDGELAGRSPGKGPMETSAAGAVVGRLAAGGGPFLGSLEGVRIAAAVRSAEWVRTAYEALKEG
;
A
#
# COMPACT_ATOMS: atom_id res chain seq x y z
N MET A 1 -12.36 13.75 -31.76
CA MET A 1 -11.59 14.94 -31.41
C MET A 1 -10.57 14.55 -30.37
N GLU A 2 -9.37 15.12 -30.44
CA GLU A 2 -8.27 14.81 -29.53
C GLU A 2 -7.41 16.05 -29.26
N LEU A 3 -6.76 16.04 -28.11
CA LEU A 3 -5.64 16.89 -27.76
C LEU A 3 -4.36 16.05 -27.94
N ASP A 4 -3.35 16.60 -28.60
CA ASP A 4 -2.07 15.94 -28.86
C ASP A 4 -0.94 16.96 -28.66
N ILE A 5 -0.01 16.64 -27.76
CA ILE A 5 1.10 17.50 -27.33
C ILE A 5 2.40 16.71 -27.42
N ARG A 6 3.24 17.07 -28.39
CA ARG A 6 4.50 16.35 -28.65
C ARG A 6 5.53 16.52 -27.54
N HIS A 7 5.74 17.74 -27.07
CA HIS A 7 6.72 18.07 -26.04
C HIS A 7 6.01 18.76 -24.87
N PRO A 8 5.38 17.99 -23.97
CA PRO A 8 4.70 18.53 -22.82
C PRO A 8 5.69 18.86 -21.70
N GLU A 9 5.37 19.87 -20.89
CA GLU A 9 6.15 20.22 -19.70
C GLU A 9 5.47 19.64 -18.43
N PRO A 10 6.22 19.07 -17.47
CA PRO A 10 5.66 18.71 -16.18
C PRO A 10 4.92 19.87 -15.53
N GLY A 11 3.67 19.63 -15.16
CA GLY A 11 2.76 20.60 -14.59
C GLY A 11 1.98 21.45 -15.59
N GLN A 12 2.12 21.23 -16.89
CA GLN A 12 1.32 21.87 -17.92
C GLN A 12 -0.17 21.55 -17.75
N GLN A 13 -0.99 22.60 -17.79
CA GLN A 13 -2.46 22.52 -17.69
C GLN A 13 -3.07 22.36 -19.07
N LEU A 14 -3.93 21.35 -19.23
CA LEU A 14 -4.56 20.95 -20.47
C LEU A 14 -6.06 21.22 -20.41
N SER A 15 -6.56 22.15 -21.24
CA SER A 15 -7.99 22.41 -21.33
C SER A 15 -8.70 21.28 -22.08
N LEU A 16 -9.65 20.61 -21.41
CA LEU A 16 -10.48 19.55 -22.02
C LEU A 16 -11.88 20.04 -22.41
N ARG A 17 -12.14 21.36 -22.39
CA ARG A 17 -13.50 21.93 -22.57
C ARG A 17 -14.19 21.54 -23.87
N GLU A 18 -13.43 21.30 -24.92
CA GLU A 18 -13.98 20.89 -26.21
C GLU A 18 -14.24 19.38 -26.23
N LEU A 19 -13.50 18.57 -25.47
CA LEU A 19 -13.56 17.11 -25.49
C LEU A 19 -14.73 16.58 -24.63
N ASP A 20 -15.74 15.98 -25.28
CA ASP A 20 -16.79 15.24 -24.57
C ASP A 20 -16.34 13.80 -24.30
N LEU A 21 -15.83 13.56 -23.08
CA LEU A 21 -15.30 12.26 -22.66
C LEU A 21 -16.38 11.27 -22.19
N ARG A 22 -17.67 11.65 -22.18
CA ARG A 22 -18.76 10.79 -21.67
C ARG A 22 -18.97 9.52 -22.51
N GLY A 23 -18.63 9.59 -23.80
CA GLY A 23 -18.76 8.47 -24.74
C GLY A 23 -17.55 7.55 -24.81
N GLY A 24 -16.42 7.93 -24.18
CA GLY A 24 -15.18 7.18 -24.20
C GLY A 24 -13.95 8.05 -23.97
N LEU A 25 -12.86 7.41 -23.56
CA LEU A 25 -11.60 8.04 -23.21
C LEU A 25 -10.43 7.21 -23.74
N THR A 26 -9.43 7.89 -24.31
CA THR A 26 -8.05 7.41 -24.40
C THR A 26 -7.13 8.45 -23.82
N VAL A 27 -6.20 8.03 -22.96
CA VAL A 27 -5.09 8.83 -22.43
C VAL A 27 -3.81 8.10 -22.77
N GLU A 28 -2.87 8.79 -23.39
CA GLU A 28 -1.59 8.25 -23.85
C GLU A 28 -0.48 9.20 -23.43
N ALA A 29 0.66 8.64 -23.04
CA ALA A 29 1.90 9.37 -22.79
C ALA A 29 3.12 8.45 -22.94
N TRP A 30 4.23 9.04 -23.36
CA TRP A 30 5.55 8.44 -23.27
C TRP A 30 6.28 9.01 -22.06
N GLY A 31 6.81 8.13 -21.22
CA GLY A 31 7.62 8.50 -20.05
C GLY A 31 8.97 7.82 -20.11
N GLU A 32 10.02 8.57 -19.84
CA GLU A 32 11.39 8.05 -19.69
C GLU A 32 11.78 8.00 -18.22
N CYS A 33 12.14 6.81 -17.74
CA CYS A 33 12.78 6.63 -16.44
C CYS A 33 14.30 6.58 -16.61
N GLY A 34 14.99 7.61 -16.12
CA GLY A 34 16.45 7.75 -16.32
C GLY A 34 17.33 6.92 -15.37
N GLU A 35 16.75 6.24 -14.38
CA GLU A 35 17.45 5.46 -13.35
C GLU A 35 16.57 4.30 -12.86
N SER A 36 17.14 3.36 -12.10
CA SER A 36 16.45 2.21 -11.47
C SER A 36 15.48 2.59 -10.34
N ARG A 37 14.91 3.82 -10.37
CA ARG A 37 13.98 4.38 -9.39
C ARG A 37 12.59 4.60 -9.98
N ALA A 38 12.09 3.66 -10.77
CA ALA A 38 10.75 3.75 -11.35
C ALA A 38 9.68 4.00 -10.27
N GLU A 39 9.85 3.41 -9.07
CA GLU A 39 9.01 3.53 -7.89
C GLU A 39 8.88 4.99 -7.38
N ALA A 40 9.81 5.87 -7.73
CA ALA A 40 9.74 7.30 -7.44
C ALA A 40 8.89 8.09 -8.45
N MET A 41 8.54 7.49 -9.59
CA MET A 41 7.84 8.15 -10.70
C MET A 41 6.35 7.85 -10.70
N GLN A 42 5.52 8.88 -10.53
CA GLN A 42 4.08 8.66 -10.34
C GLN A 42 3.23 9.07 -11.54
N LEU A 43 2.84 10.34 -11.70
CA LEU A 43 1.75 10.71 -12.62
C LEU A 43 2.25 11.13 -14.00
N LEU A 44 1.77 10.48 -15.07
CA LEU A 44 1.99 10.96 -16.44
C LEU A 44 0.96 12.03 -16.81
N VAL A 45 -0.32 11.73 -16.63
CA VAL A 45 -1.44 12.65 -16.94
C VAL A 45 -2.56 12.43 -15.96
N SER A 46 -3.06 13.49 -15.33
CA SER A 46 -4.15 13.39 -14.36
C SER A 46 -5.22 14.45 -14.55
N GLN A 47 -6.48 14.06 -14.38
CA GLN A 47 -7.59 14.95 -14.08
C GLN A 47 -8.15 14.50 -12.73
N TRP A 48 -7.31 14.57 -11.70
CA TRP A 48 -7.60 14.07 -10.36
C TRP A 48 -7.26 15.11 -9.30
N GLY A 49 -8.24 15.42 -8.46
CA GLY A 49 -8.09 16.27 -7.28
C GLY A 49 -8.22 15.46 -6.00
N LEU A 50 -7.59 15.95 -4.93
CA LEU A 50 -7.68 15.36 -3.60
C LEU A 50 -8.43 16.30 -2.65
N GLN A 51 -9.14 15.72 -1.69
CA GLN A 51 -9.93 16.46 -0.71
C GLN A 51 -9.04 17.38 0.15
N PRO A 52 -9.32 18.70 0.22
CA PRO A 52 -8.54 19.63 1.02
C PRO A 52 -8.77 19.48 2.53
N THR A 53 -9.89 18.87 2.95
CA THR A 53 -10.24 18.54 4.33
C THR A 53 -10.76 17.10 4.42
N MET A 54 -10.55 16.43 5.55
CA MET A 54 -10.99 15.03 5.76
C MET A 54 -12.39 14.97 6.37
N GLU A 55 -13.42 14.90 5.52
CA GLU A 55 -14.85 14.91 5.95
C GLU A 55 -15.67 13.72 5.43
N ARG A 56 -15.05 12.83 4.63
CA ARG A 56 -15.75 11.77 3.88
C ARG A 56 -15.39 10.37 4.37
N PHE A 57 -15.67 10.11 5.63
CA PHE A 57 -15.52 8.79 6.24
C PHE A 57 -16.81 7.99 6.11
N ASP A 58 -16.68 6.73 5.70
CA ASP A 58 -17.74 5.73 5.75
C ASP A 58 -17.32 4.59 6.68
N THR A 59 -18.28 3.90 7.28
CA THR A 59 -18.03 2.69 8.08
C THR A 59 -19.02 1.60 7.70
N TYR A 60 -18.53 0.35 7.71
CA TYR A 60 -19.34 -0.84 7.53
C TYR A 60 -18.91 -1.91 8.54
N ASP A 61 -19.89 -2.57 9.17
CA ASP A 61 -19.60 -3.67 10.09
C ASP A 61 -19.62 -5.00 9.33
N ALA A 62 -18.44 -5.48 8.99
CA ALA A 62 -18.22 -6.78 8.37
C ALA A 62 -17.95 -7.88 9.41
N GLY A 63 -18.31 -7.66 10.69
CA GLY A 63 -18.01 -8.55 11.80
C GLY A 63 -18.62 -9.95 11.73
N GLU A 64 -19.65 -10.13 10.91
CA GLU A 64 -20.32 -11.41 10.64
C GLU A 64 -20.57 -11.52 9.12
N THR A 65 -19.66 -12.16 8.40
CA THR A 65 -19.74 -12.31 6.93
C THR A 65 -19.77 -13.79 6.57
N ASP A 66 -20.66 -14.20 5.67
CA ASP A 66 -20.83 -15.60 5.24
C ASP A 66 -21.03 -16.61 6.39
N GLY A 67 -21.59 -16.17 7.53
CA GLY A 67 -21.78 -17.00 8.72
C GLY A 67 -20.51 -17.24 9.54
N LEU A 68 -19.43 -16.52 9.25
CA LEU A 68 -18.17 -16.54 10.00
C LEU A 68 -18.04 -15.28 10.85
N THR A 69 -17.48 -15.43 12.06
CA THR A 69 -17.04 -14.29 12.89
C THR A 69 -15.77 -13.69 12.29
N THR A 70 -15.92 -12.58 11.57
CA THR A 70 -14.86 -11.90 10.81
C THR A 70 -14.48 -10.60 11.51
N ARG A 71 -13.71 -10.70 12.59
CA ARG A 71 -13.28 -9.58 13.44
C ARG A 71 -11.80 -9.71 13.78
N GLY A 72 -11.15 -8.58 14.05
CA GLY A 72 -9.77 -8.55 14.54
C GLY A 72 -8.73 -8.92 13.49
N PHE A 73 -8.43 -7.95 12.63
CA PHE A 73 -7.48 -8.04 11.54
C PHE A 73 -6.31 -7.06 11.76
N PHE A 74 -5.15 -7.33 11.15
CA PHE A 74 -3.91 -6.52 11.32
C PHE A 74 -3.43 -5.78 10.06
N GLY A 75 -3.74 -6.30 8.89
CA GLY A 75 -3.30 -5.70 7.64
C GLY A 75 -4.39 -5.77 6.62
N SER A 76 -4.25 -4.96 5.58
CA SER A 76 -5.00 -5.20 4.36
C SER A 76 -4.18 -4.92 3.13
N VAL A 77 -4.46 -5.62 2.03
CA VAL A 77 -3.81 -5.41 0.73
C VAL A 77 -4.87 -5.35 -0.36
N PHE A 78 -4.63 -4.52 -1.37
CA PHE A 78 -5.49 -4.38 -2.55
C PHE A 78 -4.85 -5.08 -3.76
N ASP A 79 -5.63 -5.90 -4.49
CA ASP A 79 -5.15 -6.65 -5.65
C ASP A 79 -5.46 -6.01 -7.02
N GLY A 80 -6.09 -4.82 -7.03
CA GLY A 80 -6.64 -4.19 -8.23
C GLY A 80 -8.16 -4.26 -8.34
N ARG A 81 -8.83 -5.09 -7.52
CA ARG A 81 -10.30 -5.14 -7.38
C ARG A 81 -10.76 -5.38 -5.95
N TYR A 82 -10.14 -6.29 -5.22
CA TYR A 82 -10.54 -6.67 -3.87
C TYR A 82 -9.56 -6.12 -2.84
N VAL A 83 -10.09 -5.69 -1.70
CA VAL A 83 -9.31 -5.43 -0.49
C VAL A 83 -9.41 -6.65 0.41
N TYR A 84 -8.28 -7.28 0.74
CA TYR A 84 -8.20 -8.44 1.63
C TYR A 84 -7.76 -8.01 3.01
N PHE A 85 -8.41 -8.53 4.06
CA PHE A 85 -8.09 -8.24 5.46
C PHE A 85 -7.42 -9.45 6.12
N VAL A 86 -6.31 -9.21 6.82
CA VAL A 86 -5.40 -10.25 7.30
C VAL A 86 -5.86 -10.81 8.66
N PRO A 87 -6.22 -12.11 8.74
CA PRO A 87 -6.86 -12.69 9.92
C PRO A 87 -5.91 -12.80 11.10
N GLN A 88 -6.36 -12.41 12.30
CA GLN A 88 -5.51 -12.43 13.48
C GLN A 88 -6.21 -13.00 14.73
N HIS A 89 -7.24 -12.35 15.30
CA HIS A 89 -7.90 -12.83 16.52
C HIS A 89 -9.35 -12.34 16.66
N ASP A 90 -10.28 -13.24 16.91
CA ASP A 90 -11.72 -12.96 16.87
C ASP A 90 -12.35 -12.65 18.23
N SER A 91 -11.52 -12.30 19.22
CA SER A 91 -11.81 -12.15 20.66
C SER A 91 -11.81 -13.45 21.46
N GLU A 92 -11.85 -14.61 20.80
CA GLU A 92 -11.77 -15.91 21.48
C GLU A 92 -10.44 -16.60 21.21
N GLN A 93 -9.96 -16.55 19.96
CA GLN A 93 -8.77 -17.28 19.53
C GLN A 93 -8.11 -16.65 18.30
N ARG A 94 -6.90 -17.12 17.97
CA ARG A 94 -6.33 -16.89 16.63
C ARG A 94 -7.15 -17.63 15.58
N HIS A 95 -7.33 -17.03 14.41
CA HIS A 95 -8.11 -17.60 13.30
C HIS A 95 -7.43 -17.42 11.93
N GLY A 96 -7.92 -18.13 10.91
CA GLY A 96 -7.55 -18.01 9.50
C GLY A 96 -8.71 -17.53 8.61
N LYS A 97 -9.76 -16.96 9.19
CA LYS A 97 -10.93 -16.42 8.48
C LYS A 97 -10.60 -15.14 7.71
N VAL A 98 -10.26 -15.26 6.42
CA VAL A 98 -9.93 -14.12 5.55
C VAL A 98 -11.22 -13.43 5.11
N LEU A 99 -11.28 -12.11 5.27
CA LEU A 99 -12.35 -11.25 4.78
C LEU A 99 -11.86 -10.52 3.54
N ARG A 100 -12.74 -10.33 2.54
CA ARG A 100 -12.47 -9.43 1.41
C ARG A 100 -13.67 -8.56 1.07
N PHE A 101 -13.37 -7.37 0.53
CA PHE A 101 -14.34 -6.43 -0.01
C PHE A 101 -14.13 -6.27 -1.53
N ASP A 102 -15.19 -6.44 -2.32
CA ASP A 102 -15.19 -6.11 -3.74
C ASP A 102 -15.38 -4.60 -3.94
N THR A 103 -14.32 -3.89 -4.34
CA THR A 103 -14.41 -2.44 -4.62
C THR A 103 -15.33 -2.13 -5.81
N HIS A 104 -15.82 -3.15 -6.52
CA HIS A 104 -16.86 -3.00 -7.52
C HIS A 104 -18.28 -2.94 -7.00
N GLY A 105 -18.51 -3.36 -5.76
CA GLY A 105 -19.79 -3.25 -5.07
C GLY A 105 -19.91 -2.00 -4.20
N GLU A 106 -21.11 -1.79 -3.66
CA GLU A 106 -21.37 -0.74 -2.68
C GLU A 106 -20.80 -1.15 -1.32
N PHE A 107 -20.03 -0.26 -0.69
CA PHE A 107 -19.33 -0.54 0.58
C PHE A 107 -20.28 -0.90 1.73
N GLY A 108 -21.46 -0.27 1.76
CA GLY A 108 -22.47 -0.53 2.78
C GLY A 108 -23.35 -1.76 2.50
N ASP A 109 -23.15 -2.47 1.39
CA ASP A 109 -23.97 -3.62 1.01
C ASP A 109 -23.23 -4.93 1.30
N ALA A 110 -23.86 -5.82 2.07
CA ALA A 110 -23.31 -7.11 2.46
C ALA A 110 -22.94 -8.01 1.27
N VAL A 111 -23.56 -7.84 0.11
CA VAL A 111 -23.22 -8.63 -1.10
C VAL A 111 -21.85 -8.30 -1.67
N SER A 112 -21.26 -7.17 -1.28
CA SER A 112 -19.92 -6.74 -1.68
C SER A 112 -18.81 -7.35 -0.81
N TRP A 113 -19.19 -8.13 0.22
CA TRP A 113 -18.28 -8.70 1.20
C TRP A 113 -18.33 -10.21 1.15
N GLU A 114 -17.16 -10.84 1.27
CA GLU A 114 -17.03 -12.28 1.31
C GLU A 114 -16.01 -12.71 2.35
N ALA A 115 -16.25 -13.84 2.97
CA ALA A 115 -15.33 -14.46 3.91
C ALA A 115 -15.05 -15.92 3.55
N TYR A 116 -13.83 -16.35 3.85
CA TYR A 116 -13.39 -17.73 3.68
C TYR A 116 -12.58 -18.17 4.89
N ASP A 117 -12.87 -19.37 5.41
CA ASP A 117 -12.12 -19.95 6.52
C ASP A 117 -10.90 -20.71 6.00
N ALA A 118 -9.75 -20.04 5.99
CA ALA A 118 -8.47 -20.62 5.64
C ALA A 118 -7.69 -21.05 6.91
N SER A 119 -8.36 -21.45 7.99
CA SER A 119 -7.69 -21.89 9.24
C SER A 119 -6.96 -23.24 9.10
N THR A 120 -7.28 -24.03 8.08
CA THR A 120 -6.53 -25.25 7.76
C THR A 120 -6.38 -25.41 6.25
N ILE A 121 -5.17 -25.19 5.75
CA ILE A 121 -4.80 -25.34 4.34
C ILE A 121 -3.58 -26.23 4.24
N SER A 122 -3.53 -27.11 3.23
CA SER A 122 -2.44 -28.07 3.03
C SER A 122 -2.11 -28.92 4.28
N GLU A 123 -3.13 -29.28 5.07
CA GLU A 123 -3.01 -30.00 6.36
C GLU A 123 -2.23 -29.23 7.46
N LEU A 124 -1.92 -27.95 7.23
CA LEU A 124 -1.27 -27.07 8.19
C LEU A 124 -2.31 -26.23 8.95
N ASP A 125 -2.01 -25.92 10.22
CA ASP A 125 -2.76 -24.91 10.98
C ASP A 125 -2.33 -23.52 10.50
N THR A 126 -3.22 -22.85 9.79
CA THR A 126 -2.99 -21.56 9.12
C THR A 126 -3.82 -20.48 9.79
N ARG A 127 -3.53 -20.24 11.07
CA ARG A 127 -4.16 -19.19 11.88
C ARG A 127 -3.13 -18.16 12.34
N GLY A 128 -3.60 -16.92 12.51
CA GLY A 128 -2.86 -15.83 13.14
C GLY A 128 -1.74 -15.25 12.29
N TYR A 129 -2.15 -14.46 11.32
CA TYR A 129 -1.31 -13.67 10.42
C TYR A 129 -1.28 -12.20 10.84
N TYR A 130 -0.48 -11.38 10.16
CA TYR A 130 -0.26 -9.99 10.55
C TYR A 130 -0.36 -9.05 9.35
N GLY A 131 0.63 -9.04 8.45
CA GLY A 131 0.60 -8.33 7.18
C GLY A 131 0.26 -9.22 5.97
N ALA A 132 0.18 -8.62 4.78
CA ALA A 132 0.00 -9.33 3.52
C ALA A 132 0.77 -8.70 2.36
N ILE A 133 1.11 -9.50 1.35
CA ILE A 133 1.79 -9.04 0.14
C ILE A 133 1.01 -9.48 -1.09
N PHE A 134 0.89 -8.61 -2.09
CA PHE A 134 0.34 -8.96 -3.40
C PHE A 134 1.41 -8.85 -4.49
N ASP A 135 1.67 -9.95 -5.20
CA ASP A 135 2.70 -10.02 -6.26
C ASP A 135 2.15 -9.84 -7.68
N GLY A 136 0.84 -9.59 -7.84
CA GLY A 136 0.16 -9.57 -9.14
C GLY A 136 -0.63 -10.83 -9.47
N HIS A 137 -0.38 -11.94 -8.76
CA HIS A 137 -1.01 -13.24 -8.96
C HIS A 137 -1.54 -13.86 -7.67
N HIS A 138 -0.84 -13.63 -6.55
CA HIS A 138 -1.16 -14.20 -5.26
C HIS A 138 -1.17 -13.15 -4.16
N VAL A 139 -2.10 -13.32 -3.22
CA VAL A 139 -2.04 -12.66 -1.92
C VAL A 139 -1.34 -13.60 -0.94
N TYR A 140 -0.19 -13.19 -0.41
CA TYR A 140 0.56 -13.89 0.64
C TYR A 140 0.23 -13.29 2.00
N PHE A 141 0.03 -14.14 3.00
CA PHE A 141 -0.23 -13.72 4.37
C PHE A 141 1.02 -13.97 5.23
N VAL A 142 1.47 -12.93 5.95
CA VAL A 142 2.71 -12.96 6.73
C VAL A 142 2.47 -13.69 8.06
N PRO A 143 3.16 -14.82 8.30
CA PRO A 143 2.87 -15.69 9.44
C PRO A 143 3.40 -15.10 10.76
N ARG A 144 2.60 -15.22 11.83
CA ARG A 144 2.98 -14.76 13.16
C ARG A 144 2.84 -15.82 14.24
N THR A 145 1.62 -16.17 14.62
CA THR A 145 1.35 -17.07 15.75
C THR A 145 -0.03 -17.71 15.68
N ASP A 146 -0.13 -19.02 15.94
CA ASP A 146 -1.42 -19.72 16.09
C ASP A 146 -2.03 -19.58 17.50
N GLY A 147 -1.36 -18.85 18.40
CA GLY A 147 -1.76 -18.70 19.80
C GLY A 147 -1.01 -19.64 20.75
N GLU A 148 -0.34 -20.68 20.23
CA GLU A 148 0.55 -21.55 21.00
C GLU A 148 2.02 -21.26 20.68
N ARG A 149 2.33 -21.08 19.40
CA ARG A 149 3.70 -20.99 18.88
C ARG A 149 3.84 -19.91 17.81
N PHE A 150 5.06 -19.38 17.68
CA PHE A 150 5.49 -18.65 16.48
C PHE A 150 5.80 -19.63 15.35
N HIS A 151 5.52 -19.26 14.10
CA HIS A 151 5.64 -20.16 12.96
C HIS A 151 5.96 -19.46 11.64
N THR A 152 6.43 -20.25 10.68
CA THR A 152 6.66 -19.86 9.27
C THR A 152 5.76 -20.61 8.29
N ARG A 153 4.54 -20.93 8.70
CA ARG A 153 3.49 -21.44 7.80
C ARG A 153 2.94 -20.30 6.94
N LEU A 154 3.58 -20.02 5.81
CA LEU A 154 3.09 -19.07 4.83
C LEU A 154 1.78 -19.59 4.23
N LEU A 155 0.83 -18.69 4.02
CA LEU A 155 -0.43 -18.95 3.34
C LEU A 155 -0.49 -18.05 2.11
N ARG A 156 -0.97 -18.57 0.98
CA ARG A 156 -1.27 -17.76 -0.19
C ARG A 156 -2.60 -18.12 -0.84
N TYR A 157 -3.20 -17.14 -1.51
CA TYR A 157 -4.40 -17.26 -2.33
C TYR A 157 -4.10 -16.86 -3.78
N ASP A 158 -4.49 -17.68 -4.75
CA ASP A 158 -4.43 -17.37 -6.19
C ASP A 158 -5.65 -16.54 -6.60
N VAL A 159 -5.42 -15.25 -6.94
CA VAL A 159 -6.51 -14.31 -7.29
C VAL A 159 -7.16 -14.62 -8.64
N GLY A 160 -6.54 -15.48 -9.46
CA GLY A 160 -7.12 -15.98 -10.71
C GLY A 160 -8.17 -17.07 -10.51
N ARG A 161 -8.39 -17.53 -9.28
CA ARG A 161 -9.31 -18.62 -8.93
C ARG A 161 -10.40 -18.19 -7.96
N GLU A 162 -11.44 -19.03 -7.83
CA GLU A 162 -12.58 -18.76 -6.95
C GLU A 162 -12.15 -18.71 -5.48
N PHE A 163 -12.49 -17.61 -4.79
CA PHE A 163 -12.04 -17.34 -3.42
C PHE A 163 -12.45 -18.38 -2.39
N LYS A 164 -13.65 -18.94 -2.55
CA LYS A 164 -14.20 -19.94 -1.64
C LYS A 164 -13.85 -21.38 -2.04
N ASP A 165 -13.12 -21.58 -3.13
CA ASP A 165 -12.59 -22.89 -3.51
C ASP A 165 -11.30 -23.17 -2.71
N ALA A 166 -11.30 -24.25 -1.93
CA ALA A 166 -10.12 -24.68 -1.17
C ALA A 166 -8.92 -24.95 -2.07
N GLY A 167 -9.13 -25.33 -3.33
CA GLY A 167 -8.05 -25.53 -4.29
C GLY A 167 -7.34 -24.25 -4.68
N SER A 168 -7.89 -23.07 -4.40
CA SER A 168 -7.29 -21.75 -4.70
C SER A 168 -6.27 -21.30 -3.65
N TRP A 169 -6.09 -22.07 -2.58
CA TRP A 169 -5.26 -21.75 -1.44
C TRP A 169 -4.15 -22.77 -1.28
N GLU A 170 -2.99 -22.30 -0.88
CA GLU A 170 -1.83 -23.13 -0.59
C GLU A 170 -1.14 -22.65 0.68
N ALA A 171 -0.61 -23.58 1.46
CA ALA A 171 0.22 -23.28 2.61
C ALA A 171 1.50 -24.12 2.60
N PHE A 172 2.58 -23.51 3.10
CA PHE A 172 3.89 -24.14 3.21
C PHE A 172 4.57 -23.69 4.51
N ASP A 173 5.16 -24.63 5.24
CA ASP A 173 5.94 -24.33 6.44
C ASP A 173 7.44 -24.35 6.13
N VAL A 174 8.08 -23.18 6.27
CA VAL A 174 9.54 -23.07 6.13
C VAL A 174 10.27 -23.78 7.29
N GLY A 175 9.61 -23.99 8.42
CA GLY A 175 10.12 -24.76 9.56
C GLY A 175 10.90 -23.95 10.61
N TYR A 176 10.78 -22.62 10.64
CA TYR A 176 11.40 -21.79 11.67
C TYR A 176 10.38 -21.35 12.75
N PRO A 177 10.71 -21.45 14.05
CA PRO A 177 9.86 -20.99 15.14
C PRO A 177 10.01 -19.47 15.38
N ILE A 178 9.80 -18.70 14.31
CA ILE A 178 10.02 -17.25 14.25
C ILE A 178 8.72 -16.60 13.80
N SER A 179 8.33 -15.52 14.47
CA SER A 179 7.22 -14.69 14.05
C SER A 179 7.68 -13.61 13.08
N TYR A 180 6.91 -13.39 12.04
CA TYR A 180 7.01 -12.21 11.19
C TYR A 180 5.76 -11.36 11.37
N GLN A 181 5.84 -10.11 10.92
CA GLN A 181 4.78 -9.12 11.11
C GLN A 181 4.29 -8.62 9.75
N GLY A 182 4.96 -7.63 9.17
CA GLY A 182 4.73 -7.15 7.82
C GLY A 182 5.80 -7.63 6.85
N GLY A 183 5.81 -7.01 5.66
CA GLY A 183 6.87 -7.23 4.70
C GLY A 183 6.83 -6.27 3.52
N ALA A 184 7.94 -6.23 2.80
CA ALA A 184 8.10 -5.46 1.56
C ALA A 184 8.21 -6.39 0.36
N PHE A 185 7.90 -5.87 -0.82
CA PHE A 185 8.02 -6.58 -2.09
C PHE A 185 8.74 -5.71 -3.11
N ASP A 186 9.78 -6.24 -3.73
CA ASP A 186 10.58 -5.52 -4.74
C ASP A 186 10.18 -5.84 -6.20
N GLY A 187 9.13 -6.64 -6.40
CA GLY A 187 8.73 -7.17 -7.71
C GLY A 187 9.14 -8.62 -7.96
N ARG A 188 10.00 -9.19 -7.11
CA ARG A 188 10.37 -10.61 -7.15
C ARG A 188 10.48 -11.23 -5.77
N PHE A 189 11.12 -10.56 -4.84
CA PHE A 189 11.37 -11.07 -3.50
C PHE A 189 10.43 -10.42 -2.49
N ILE A 190 9.85 -11.26 -1.63
CA ILE A 190 9.17 -10.81 -0.41
C ILE A 190 10.18 -10.82 0.73
N TYR A 191 10.27 -9.72 1.46
CA TYR A 191 11.12 -9.56 2.64
C TYR A 191 10.25 -9.44 3.88
N PHE A 192 10.31 -10.43 4.76
CA PHE A 192 9.46 -10.50 5.95
C PHE A 192 10.13 -9.79 7.13
N ALA A 193 9.45 -8.81 7.72
CA ALA A 193 9.94 -8.07 8.87
C ALA A 193 10.04 -9.00 10.10
N PRO A 194 11.23 -9.15 10.74
CA PRO A 194 11.45 -10.12 11.78
C PRO A 194 11.05 -9.60 13.16
N GLY A 195 10.29 -10.38 13.92
CA GLY A 195 9.87 -10.01 15.28
C GLY A 195 10.59 -10.80 16.36
N TYR A 196 10.03 -11.96 16.70
CA TYR A 196 10.40 -12.77 17.85
C TYR A 196 10.67 -14.23 17.48
N GLU A 197 11.69 -14.81 18.10
CA GLU A 197 11.91 -16.25 18.15
C GLU A 197 11.28 -16.81 19.43
N GLN A 198 10.66 -17.99 19.32
CA GLN A 198 9.88 -18.61 20.41
C GLN A 198 10.59 -18.62 21.76
N ASP A 199 11.87 -18.97 21.77
CA ASP A 199 12.66 -19.17 23.00
C ASP A 199 13.81 -18.15 23.15
N ALA A 200 14.10 -17.34 22.14
CA ALA A 200 15.24 -16.40 22.13
C ALA A 200 14.81 -14.92 22.19
N GLY A 201 13.51 -14.62 22.10
CA GLY A 201 12.99 -13.27 22.15
C GLY A 201 13.22 -12.50 20.84
N GLU A 202 13.47 -11.21 20.92
CA GLU A 202 13.66 -10.32 19.76
C GLU A 202 14.78 -10.81 18.82
N THR A 203 14.51 -10.79 17.51
CA THR A 203 15.46 -11.28 16.49
C THR A 203 15.62 -10.32 15.32
N GLY A 204 16.77 -10.41 14.66
CA GLY A 204 17.07 -9.72 13.39
C GLY A 204 17.05 -10.66 12.19
N LYS A 205 16.53 -11.88 12.35
CA LYS A 205 16.53 -12.91 11.29
C LYS A 205 15.46 -12.64 10.24
N VAL A 206 15.82 -11.91 9.20
CA VAL A 206 14.95 -11.60 8.05
C VAL A 206 14.82 -12.84 7.16
N LEU A 207 13.58 -13.23 6.87
CA LEU A 207 13.25 -14.23 5.85
C LEU A 207 13.00 -13.53 4.52
N ARG A 208 13.49 -14.12 3.43
CA ARG A 208 13.20 -13.71 2.07
C ARG A 208 12.63 -14.88 1.28
N PHE A 209 11.60 -14.63 0.47
CA PHE A 209 11.00 -15.59 -0.45
C PHE A 209 11.08 -15.10 -1.90
N ASP A 210 11.49 -15.95 -2.83
CA ASP A 210 11.50 -15.70 -4.28
C ASP A 210 10.16 -16.11 -4.90
N THR A 211 9.33 -15.14 -5.33
CA THR A 211 8.01 -15.42 -5.91
C THR A 211 8.08 -16.12 -7.28
N GLN A 212 9.26 -16.18 -7.90
CA GLN A 212 9.50 -16.93 -9.14
C GLN A 212 9.92 -18.39 -8.87
N GLY A 213 10.25 -18.74 -7.62
CA GLY A 213 10.56 -20.09 -7.20
C GLY A 213 9.31 -20.93 -6.89
N GLY A 214 9.50 -22.22 -6.61
CA GLY A 214 8.43 -23.09 -6.12
C GLY A 214 8.00 -22.67 -4.72
N PHE A 215 6.69 -22.53 -4.47
CA PHE A 215 6.18 -22.10 -3.15
C PHE A 215 6.46 -23.12 -2.04
N ASP A 216 6.44 -24.41 -2.39
CA ASP A 216 6.76 -25.54 -1.52
C ASP A 216 8.23 -25.99 -1.63
N ASP A 217 9.06 -25.24 -2.35
CA ASP A 217 10.49 -25.51 -2.47
C ASP A 217 11.28 -24.71 -1.40
N PRO A 218 11.94 -25.38 -0.43
CA PRO A 218 12.82 -24.71 0.52
C PRO A 218 13.92 -23.85 -0.14
N GLY A 219 14.33 -24.17 -1.37
CA GLY A 219 15.31 -23.40 -2.13
C GLY A 219 14.84 -21.99 -2.54
N SER A 220 13.54 -21.73 -2.50
CA SER A 220 12.95 -20.41 -2.75
C SER A 220 13.07 -19.47 -1.56
N TYR A 221 13.55 -19.96 -0.41
CA TYR A 221 13.62 -19.21 0.84
C TYR A 221 15.07 -18.99 1.28
N ALA A 222 15.35 -17.81 1.83
CA ALA A 222 16.64 -17.49 2.43
C ALA A 222 16.45 -16.79 3.77
N LEU A 223 17.32 -17.06 4.74
CA LEU A 223 17.31 -16.43 6.05
C LEU A 223 18.65 -15.72 6.29
N TYR A 224 18.60 -14.47 6.74
CA TYR A 224 19.78 -13.70 7.11
C TYR A 224 19.58 -13.04 8.48
N ASP A 225 20.58 -13.12 9.36
CA ASP A 225 20.54 -12.48 10.68
C ASP A 225 21.19 -11.09 10.63
N ALA A 226 20.36 -10.06 10.58
CA ALA A 226 20.77 -8.66 10.60
C ALA A 226 20.86 -8.08 12.03
N GLY A 227 20.76 -8.92 13.08
CA GLY A 227 20.58 -8.49 14.47
C GLY A 227 21.71 -7.67 15.09
N GLU A 228 22.87 -7.63 14.43
CA GLU A 228 24.10 -6.95 14.89
C GLU A 228 24.72 -6.06 13.80
N THR A 229 23.94 -5.69 12.77
CA THR A 229 24.38 -4.80 11.68
C THR A 229 24.93 -3.49 12.26
N GLU A 230 26.11 -3.07 11.78
CA GLU A 230 26.83 -1.89 12.28
C GLU A 230 27.06 -1.84 13.80
N ARG A 231 27.08 -3.01 14.48
CA ARG A 231 27.19 -3.13 15.94
C ARG A 231 26.02 -2.46 16.68
N LEU A 232 24.90 -2.25 15.99
CA LEU A 232 23.66 -1.79 16.56
C LEU A 232 22.74 -3.00 16.78
N ARG A 233 21.88 -2.92 17.80
CA ARG A 233 20.91 -3.97 18.12
C ARG A 233 19.72 -3.88 17.16
N ALA A 234 19.94 -4.25 15.91
CA ALA A 234 18.97 -4.17 14.83
C ALA A 234 18.01 -5.38 14.87
N ARG A 235 17.11 -5.41 15.86
CA ARG A 235 16.21 -6.54 16.12
C ARG A 235 14.78 -6.06 16.33
N CYS A 236 13.81 -6.92 15.99
CA CYS A 236 12.37 -6.70 16.15
C CYS A 236 11.85 -5.51 15.33
N TYR A 237 11.28 -5.83 14.17
CA TYR A 237 10.68 -4.88 13.23
C TYR A 237 9.27 -5.33 12.91
N ASP A 238 8.34 -4.39 12.82
CA ASP A 238 6.93 -4.70 12.59
C ASP A 238 6.55 -4.60 11.11
N GLY A 239 6.99 -3.55 10.44
CA GLY A 239 6.67 -3.25 9.04
C GLY A 239 7.91 -3.15 8.16
N ALA A 240 7.70 -3.13 6.85
CA ALA A 240 8.76 -2.86 5.88
C ALA A 240 8.22 -2.18 4.62
N VAL A 241 9.07 -1.44 3.93
CA VAL A 241 8.75 -0.75 2.66
C VAL A 241 9.94 -0.79 1.71
N CYS A 242 9.69 -0.92 0.40
CA CYS A 242 10.75 -0.85 -0.62
C CYS A 242 10.74 0.54 -1.29
N ASP A 243 11.89 1.12 -1.61
CA ASP A 243 11.97 2.34 -2.45
C ASP A 243 12.41 2.04 -3.90
N GLY A 244 12.47 0.76 -4.27
CA GLY A 244 13.04 0.26 -5.53
C GLY A 244 14.53 -0.08 -5.47
N ARG A 245 15.27 0.45 -4.48
CA ARG A 245 16.71 0.20 -4.28
C ARG A 245 17.00 -0.46 -2.94
N HIS A 246 16.21 -0.13 -1.92
CA HIS A 246 16.38 -0.64 -0.58
C HIS A 246 15.03 -1.04 0.04
N VAL A 247 15.08 -2.06 0.88
CA VAL A 247 14.00 -2.38 1.83
C VAL A 247 14.34 -1.73 3.16
N TYR A 248 13.42 -0.95 3.71
CA TYR A 248 13.53 -0.29 5.01
C TYR A 248 12.60 -0.98 6.00
N PHE A 249 13.08 -1.26 7.20
CA PHE A 249 12.31 -1.97 8.24
C PHE A 249 11.92 -1.00 9.38
N ALA A 250 10.67 -1.06 9.81
CA ALA A 250 10.12 -0.20 10.86
C ALA A 250 10.40 -0.80 12.26
N PRO A 251 11.23 -0.15 13.09
CA PRO A 251 11.71 -0.74 14.34
C PRO A 251 10.62 -0.80 15.40
N LEU A 252 10.34 -1.99 15.94
CA LEU A 252 9.36 -2.17 17.03
C LEU A 252 10.02 -2.14 18.41
N ALA A 253 11.29 -2.51 18.51
CA ALA A 253 12.05 -2.44 19.75
C ALA A 253 12.40 -0.99 20.13
N GLU A 254 12.53 -0.74 21.43
CA GLU A 254 13.01 0.55 21.94
C GLU A 254 14.43 0.85 21.46
N GLY A 255 14.71 2.12 21.20
CA GLY A 255 16.04 2.63 20.86
C GLY A 255 16.20 3.11 19.43
N GLY A 256 15.16 2.96 18.58
CA GLY A 256 15.10 3.66 17.29
C GLY A 256 16.20 3.27 16.31
N ILE A 257 16.55 1.99 16.25
CA ILE A 257 17.55 1.48 15.30
C ILE A 257 16.88 1.23 13.96
N GLY A 258 17.16 2.08 12.97
CA GLY A 258 16.76 1.85 11.59
C GLY A 258 17.59 0.73 10.96
N LEU A 259 16.98 -0.05 10.08
CA LEU A 259 17.65 -1.09 9.27
C LEU A 259 17.19 -0.97 7.83
N ARG A 260 18.13 -1.09 6.90
CA ARG A 260 17.84 -1.25 5.47
C ARG A 260 18.69 -2.33 4.80
N TYR A 261 18.17 -2.87 3.71
CA TYR A 261 18.82 -3.84 2.83
C TYR A 261 18.86 -3.32 1.39
N ASP A 262 20.01 -3.40 0.71
CA ASP A 262 20.15 -3.11 -0.73
C ASP A 262 19.65 -4.28 -1.58
N VAL A 263 18.61 -4.06 -2.38
CA VAL A 263 17.94 -5.09 -3.19
C VAL A 263 18.84 -5.66 -4.29
N ASN A 264 19.88 -4.92 -4.70
CA ASN A 264 20.85 -5.36 -5.69
C ASN A 264 22.04 -6.11 -5.06
N GLY A 265 22.16 -6.05 -3.73
CA GLY A 265 23.17 -6.77 -2.96
C GLY A 265 22.90 -8.27 -2.89
N GLU A 266 23.92 -9.03 -2.47
CA GLU A 266 23.72 -10.43 -2.09
C GLU A 266 23.04 -10.47 -0.70
N PHE A 267 21.89 -11.15 -0.59
CA PHE A 267 21.11 -11.21 0.66
C PHE A 267 21.90 -11.71 1.86
N SER A 268 22.80 -12.68 1.64
CA SER A 268 23.69 -13.25 2.66
C SER A 268 24.91 -12.39 3.00
N ALA A 269 25.21 -11.35 2.23
CA ALA A 269 26.39 -10.53 2.43
C ALA A 269 26.11 -9.39 3.40
N ALA A 270 26.90 -9.30 4.47
CA ALA A 270 26.78 -8.22 5.46
C ALA A 270 26.97 -6.82 4.85
N SER A 271 27.67 -6.69 3.73
CA SER A 271 27.82 -5.43 3.00
C SER A 271 26.55 -4.92 2.34
N SER A 272 25.51 -5.75 2.24
CA SER A 272 24.20 -5.37 1.66
C SER A 272 23.24 -4.81 2.71
N TRP A 273 23.66 -4.73 3.99
CA TRP A 273 22.83 -4.34 5.11
C TRP A 273 23.44 -3.14 5.82
N GLU A 274 22.59 -2.18 6.19
CA GLU A 274 22.98 -0.98 6.93
C GLU A 274 22.03 -0.76 8.10
N ALA A 275 22.57 -0.32 9.24
CA ALA A 275 21.79 0.09 10.39
C ALA A 275 22.23 1.47 10.87
N CYS A 276 21.30 2.24 11.42
CA CYS A 276 21.58 3.57 11.95
C CYS A 276 20.76 3.85 13.21
N ASP A 277 21.31 4.69 14.09
CA ASP A 277 20.59 5.20 15.26
C ASP A 277 19.83 6.49 14.89
N GLY A 278 18.51 6.38 14.76
CA GLY A 278 17.63 7.51 14.46
C GLY A 278 17.08 8.22 15.71
N SER A 279 17.46 7.80 16.92
CA SER A 279 16.85 8.27 18.18
C SER A 279 17.04 9.78 18.42
N ALA A 280 18.11 10.36 17.88
CA ALA A 280 18.35 11.81 17.91
C ALA A 280 17.24 12.62 17.20
N HIS A 281 16.51 11.99 16.28
CA HIS A 281 15.39 12.58 15.54
C HIS A 281 14.03 12.13 16.08
N GLY A 282 14.02 11.38 17.18
CA GLY A 282 12.80 10.85 17.81
C GLY A 282 12.33 9.50 17.25
N LEU A 283 13.16 8.80 16.46
CA LEU A 283 12.85 7.44 16.03
C LEU A 283 12.89 6.52 17.23
N ASP A 284 11.93 5.62 17.34
CA ASP A 284 11.82 4.66 18.43
C ASP A 284 10.83 3.58 17.98
N THR A 285 9.89 3.12 18.83
CA THR A 285 8.90 2.12 18.45
C THR A 285 7.95 2.61 17.35
N CYS A 286 8.03 1.96 16.21
CA CYS A 286 7.23 2.14 15.01
C CYS A 286 6.63 0.80 14.56
N VAL A 287 5.46 0.86 13.94
CA VAL A 287 4.81 -0.34 13.38
C VAL A 287 4.99 -0.34 11.87
N GLY A 288 4.30 0.56 11.16
CA GLY A 288 4.37 0.65 9.70
C GLY A 288 5.47 1.56 9.16
N ALA A 289 5.74 1.44 7.85
CA ALA A 289 6.46 2.45 7.06
C ALA A 289 5.81 2.68 5.68
N VAL A 290 5.91 3.90 5.14
CA VAL A 290 5.38 4.21 3.79
C VAL A 290 6.37 5.10 3.03
N PHE A 291 6.43 4.93 1.71
CA PHE A 291 7.31 5.68 0.81
C PHE A 291 6.48 6.59 -0.10
N ASP A 292 6.85 7.87 -0.21
CA ASP A 292 6.13 8.87 -1.02
C ASP A 292 6.74 9.13 -2.41
N GLY A 293 7.83 8.43 -2.75
CA GLY A 293 8.65 8.67 -3.94
C GLY A 293 10.01 9.30 -3.62
N ARG A 294 10.20 9.86 -2.42
CA ARG A 294 11.50 10.35 -1.94
C ARG A 294 11.78 10.02 -0.47
N TYR A 295 10.80 10.14 0.40
CA TYR A 295 10.96 9.93 1.83
C TYR A 295 10.28 8.63 2.27
N VAL A 296 10.93 7.92 3.18
CA VAL A 296 10.31 6.85 3.97
C VAL A 296 9.83 7.45 5.29
N TYR A 297 8.54 7.27 5.60
CA TYR A 297 7.92 7.73 6.85
C TYR A 297 7.73 6.53 7.77
N TYR A 298 8.28 6.60 8.98
CA TYR A 298 8.13 5.61 10.04
C TYR A 298 6.94 5.96 10.93
N VAL A 299 6.01 5.02 11.09
CA VAL A 299 4.71 5.25 11.71
C VAL A 299 4.81 5.08 13.24
N PRO A 300 4.51 6.12 14.03
CA PRO A 300 4.74 6.10 15.48
C PRO A 300 3.75 5.24 16.27
N TYR A 301 4.26 4.22 16.97
CA TYR A 301 3.48 3.39 17.87
C TYR A 301 3.31 4.02 19.25
N ALA A 302 2.07 4.21 19.70
CA ALA A 302 1.72 4.77 21.01
C ALA A 302 2.41 6.11 21.35
N ARG A 303 2.73 6.90 20.33
CA ARG A 303 3.45 8.18 20.41
C ARG A 303 3.03 9.10 19.27
N SER A 304 3.47 10.36 19.29
CA SER A 304 3.10 11.37 18.29
C SER A 304 4.22 11.79 17.34
N THR A 305 5.48 11.44 17.64
CA THR A 305 6.61 11.83 16.80
C THR A 305 6.69 10.97 15.55
N VAL A 306 6.34 11.53 14.40
CA VAL A 306 6.58 10.91 13.09
C VAL A 306 8.02 11.20 12.69
N VAL A 307 8.73 10.18 12.21
CA VAL A 307 10.09 10.32 11.67
C VAL A 307 10.09 9.98 10.20
N ARG A 308 10.84 10.73 9.40
CA ARG A 308 11.09 10.40 8.00
C ARG A 308 12.57 10.39 7.66
N PHE A 309 12.91 9.61 6.65
CA PHE A 309 14.25 9.51 6.06
C PHE A 309 14.23 9.89 4.58
N ASP A 310 15.14 10.78 4.16
CA ASP A 310 15.36 11.14 2.75
C ASP A 310 16.17 10.05 2.05
N THR A 311 15.54 9.31 1.15
CA THR A 311 16.18 8.17 0.45
C THR A 311 17.31 8.60 -0.50
N GLU A 312 17.49 9.90 -0.75
CA GLU A 312 18.63 10.44 -1.51
C GLU A 312 19.90 10.61 -0.66
N LYS A 313 19.84 10.31 0.64
CA LYS A 313 20.96 10.39 1.57
C LYS A 313 21.54 9.02 1.90
N GLU A 314 22.78 9.03 2.36
CA GLU A 314 23.38 7.89 3.03
C GLU A 314 22.63 7.60 4.33
N PHE A 315 22.42 6.34 4.69
CA PHE A 315 21.56 5.99 5.84
C PHE A 315 22.07 6.57 7.17
N ALA A 316 23.39 6.63 7.32
CA ALA A 316 24.06 7.17 8.49
C ALA A 316 24.18 8.71 8.49
N ASP A 317 23.74 9.42 7.43
CA ASP A 317 23.76 10.88 7.40
C ASP A 317 22.66 11.45 8.31
N PRO A 318 22.99 12.13 9.43
CA PRO A 318 21.97 12.70 10.32
C PRO A 318 21.12 13.78 9.63
N PHE A 319 21.60 14.39 8.55
CA PHE A 319 20.81 15.36 7.78
C PHE A 319 19.80 14.68 6.83
N GLY A 320 19.82 13.35 6.72
CA GLY A 320 18.78 12.58 6.04
C GLY A 320 17.56 12.30 6.91
N TRP A 321 17.61 12.60 8.22
CA TRP A 321 16.56 12.27 9.17
C TRP A 321 15.85 13.51 9.71
N GLU A 322 14.53 13.44 9.78
CA GLU A 322 13.69 14.51 10.32
C GLU A 322 12.61 13.92 11.23
N GLY A 323 12.31 14.61 12.33
CA GLY A 323 11.26 14.23 13.28
C GLY A 323 10.28 15.38 13.50
N TYR A 324 9.00 15.06 13.58
CA TYR A 324 7.94 16.03 13.87
C TYR A 324 6.95 15.46 14.90
N ASP A 325 6.73 16.19 15.98
CA ASP A 325 5.72 15.86 16.98
C ASP A 325 4.34 16.33 16.50
N ALA A 326 3.51 15.37 16.07
CA ALA A 326 2.18 15.66 15.53
C ALA A 326 1.09 15.83 16.59
N ALA A 327 1.43 15.82 17.89
CA ALA A 327 0.45 15.95 18.96
C ALA A 327 -0.35 17.26 18.84
N GLY A 328 -1.67 17.17 19.06
CA GLY A 328 -2.54 18.35 19.01
C GLY A 328 -2.90 18.85 17.61
N THR A 329 -2.49 18.15 16.54
CA THR A 329 -2.84 18.53 15.15
C THR A 329 -4.36 18.69 15.00
N SER A 330 -4.78 19.82 14.40
CA SER A 330 -6.19 20.19 14.24
C SER A 330 -7.00 20.20 15.55
N GLY A 331 -6.34 20.37 16.71
CA GLY A 331 -6.98 20.34 18.03
C GLY A 331 -7.35 18.94 18.52
N LEU A 332 -6.89 17.88 17.84
CA LEU A 332 -7.13 16.49 18.20
C LEU A 332 -5.91 15.87 18.87
N ASN A 333 -6.13 14.87 19.72
CA ASN A 333 -5.04 14.09 20.28
C ASN A 333 -4.49 13.11 19.22
N SER A 334 -3.52 13.57 18.43
CA SER A 334 -2.90 12.79 17.34
C SER A 334 -1.71 11.98 17.84
N VAL A 335 -1.99 10.95 18.64
CA VAL A 335 -1.01 10.05 19.26
C VAL A 335 -1.40 8.61 18.94
N GLY A 336 -0.47 7.80 18.45
CA GLY A 336 -0.65 6.35 18.32
C GLY A 336 -1.19 5.89 16.97
N TYR A 337 -0.29 5.36 16.14
CA TYR A 337 -0.59 4.91 14.78
C TYR A 337 0.14 3.60 14.48
N ASP A 338 -0.47 2.75 13.66
CA ASP A 338 0.09 1.43 13.33
C ASP A 338 0.51 1.30 11.86
N GLY A 339 -0.23 1.89 10.93
CA GLY A 339 0.10 1.83 9.51
C GLY A 339 0.04 3.19 8.83
N ALA A 340 0.40 3.24 7.56
CA ALA A 340 0.22 4.44 6.74
C ALA A 340 -0.04 4.11 5.28
N ALA A 341 -0.75 5.01 4.59
CA ALA A 341 -1.02 4.93 3.15
C ALA A 341 -0.64 6.25 2.47
N PHE A 342 -0.34 6.21 1.18
CA PHE A 342 0.02 7.39 0.39
C PHE A 342 -0.82 7.46 -0.89
N ASP A 343 -1.45 8.60 -1.14
CA ASP A 343 -2.37 8.79 -2.28
C ASP A 343 -1.77 9.54 -3.47
N GLY A 344 -0.45 9.77 -3.44
CA GLY A 344 0.27 10.63 -4.39
C GLY A 344 0.54 12.04 -3.85
N ARG A 345 -0.10 12.48 -2.76
CA ARG A 345 0.25 13.75 -2.10
C ARG A 345 0.26 13.65 -0.60
N PHE A 346 -0.76 13.07 -0.01
CA PHE A 346 -0.91 12.99 1.42
C PHE A 346 -0.45 11.63 1.93
N VAL A 347 0.35 11.65 2.99
CA VAL A 347 0.61 10.47 3.81
C VAL A 347 -0.45 10.42 4.90
N TYR A 348 -1.25 9.35 4.94
CA TYR A 348 -2.27 9.11 5.95
C TYR A 348 -1.75 8.11 6.98
N PHE A 349 -1.86 8.46 8.26
CA PHE A 349 -1.48 7.60 9.37
C PHE A 349 -2.72 6.95 9.98
N ILE A 350 -2.66 5.64 10.15
CA ILE A 350 -3.78 4.76 10.48
C ILE A 350 -3.92 4.70 11.99
N PRO A 351 -5.04 5.17 12.57
CA PRO A 351 -5.15 5.40 13.99
C PRO A 351 -5.35 4.09 14.76
N PHE A 352 -4.58 3.93 15.85
CA PHE A 352 -4.61 2.72 16.66
C PHE A 352 -4.88 3.03 18.13
N TRP A 353 -3.83 3.34 18.89
CA TRP A 353 -3.86 3.38 20.35
C TRP A 353 -2.91 4.42 20.92
N GLU A 354 -3.44 5.28 21.79
CA GLU A 354 -2.72 6.39 22.42
C GLU A 354 -1.58 6.00 23.38
N GLY A 355 -1.47 4.72 23.75
CA GLY A 355 -0.56 4.25 24.81
C GLY A 355 -1.23 4.14 26.19
N GLY A 356 -0.47 3.64 27.17
CA GLY A 356 -0.92 3.48 28.56
C GLY A 356 -1.64 2.16 28.84
N GLU A 357 -2.92 2.21 29.21
CA GLU A 357 -3.71 1.01 29.58
C GLU A 357 -4.44 0.44 28.36
N ALA A 358 -4.27 -0.86 28.09
CA ALA A 358 -4.87 -1.53 26.94
C ALA A 358 -6.42 -1.68 26.99
N SER A 359 -7.07 -1.16 28.02
CA SER A 359 -8.53 -1.06 28.18
C SER A 359 -9.13 0.20 27.56
N ARG A 360 -8.31 1.18 27.18
CA ARG A 360 -8.73 2.48 26.66
C ARG A 360 -7.70 3.04 25.66
N GLY A 361 -8.05 4.15 25.02
CA GLY A 361 -7.13 4.89 24.14
C GLY A 361 -7.14 4.44 22.68
N PHE A 362 -7.99 3.48 22.29
CA PHE A 362 -8.23 3.19 20.87
C PHE A 362 -9.07 4.31 20.25
N HIS A 363 -8.74 4.75 19.02
CA HIS A 363 -9.35 5.93 18.41
C HIS A 363 -9.45 5.86 16.88
N ALA A 364 -10.31 6.70 16.30
CA ALA A 364 -10.56 6.83 14.86
C ALA A 364 -9.96 8.12 14.26
N ARG A 365 -9.09 8.81 15.00
CA ARG A 365 -8.52 10.11 14.59
C ARG A 365 -7.38 9.94 13.58
N VAL A 366 -7.71 10.05 12.30
CA VAL A 366 -6.75 9.99 11.19
C VAL A 366 -5.88 11.24 11.18
N LEU A 367 -4.57 11.05 11.07
CA LEU A 367 -3.60 12.12 10.83
C LEU A 367 -3.15 12.05 9.38
N ARG A 368 -2.90 13.19 8.74
CA ARG A 368 -2.21 13.24 7.45
C ARG A 368 -1.20 14.36 7.36
N PHE A 369 -0.18 14.12 6.56
CA PHE A 369 0.85 15.08 6.17
C PHE A 369 0.74 15.41 4.68
N ASP A 370 0.82 16.68 4.32
CA ASP A 370 0.90 17.17 2.94
C ASP A 370 2.36 17.24 2.46
N THR A 371 2.74 16.36 1.53
CA THR A 371 4.13 16.32 1.01
C THR A 371 4.54 17.55 0.21
N GLN A 372 3.61 18.46 -0.09
CA GLN A 372 3.93 19.75 -0.72
C GLN A 372 4.41 20.81 0.28
N GLY A 373 4.20 20.59 1.57
CA GLY A 373 4.63 21.48 2.65
C GLY A 373 5.94 21.05 3.30
N ALA A 374 6.51 21.92 4.13
CA ALA A 374 7.66 21.58 4.96
C ALA A 374 7.21 20.64 6.10
N PHE A 375 8.05 19.68 6.46
CA PHE A 375 7.71 18.67 7.47
C PHE A 375 7.60 19.24 8.88
N ASP A 376 8.38 20.28 9.17
CA ASP A 376 8.36 21.01 10.43
C ASP A 376 7.30 22.14 10.49
N ASP A 377 6.56 22.38 9.40
CA ASP A 377 5.48 23.37 9.36
C ASP A 377 4.15 22.73 9.82
N PRO A 378 3.57 23.18 10.95
CA PRO A 378 2.27 22.69 11.41
C PRO A 378 1.13 22.89 10.40
N GLY A 379 1.26 23.84 9.47
CA GLY A 379 0.31 24.05 8.38
C GLY A 379 0.25 22.90 7.36
N SER A 380 1.27 22.05 7.32
CA SER A 380 1.34 20.86 6.46
C SER A 380 0.61 19.64 7.05
N TRP A 381 0.13 19.73 8.28
CA TRP A 381 -0.46 18.62 9.03
C TRP A 381 -1.95 18.85 9.27
N GLN A 382 -2.74 17.78 9.15
CA GLN A 382 -4.18 17.82 9.42
C GLN A 382 -4.61 16.54 10.13
N ALA A 383 -5.57 16.65 11.04
CA ALA A 383 -6.22 15.51 11.65
C ALA A 383 -7.74 15.66 11.60
N ALA A 384 -8.43 14.52 11.52
CA ALA A 384 -9.88 14.46 11.60
C ALA A 384 -10.32 13.20 12.33
N ASP A 385 -11.48 13.27 12.98
CA ASP A 385 -12.07 12.14 13.69
C ASP A 385 -13.03 11.37 12.78
N GLY A 386 -12.75 10.07 12.58
CA GLY A 386 -13.59 9.15 11.82
C GLY A 386 -14.82 8.63 12.59
N ALA A 387 -15.13 9.18 13.77
CA ALA A 387 -16.35 8.90 14.51
C ALA A 387 -17.62 9.01 13.63
N PRO A 388 -18.67 8.20 13.85
CA PRO A 388 -18.93 7.37 15.04
C PRO A 388 -18.23 6.01 15.07
N ASN A 389 -17.31 5.71 14.15
CA ASN A 389 -16.50 4.49 14.23
C ASN A 389 -15.66 4.48 15.54
N PRO A 390 -15.55 3.34 16.25
CA PRO A 390 -14.85 3.25 17.53
C PRO A 390 -13.33 3.39 17.41
N GLY A 391 -12.74 3.22 16.22
CA GLY A 391 -11.31 3.28 16.03
C GLY A 391 -10.57 1.98 16.35
N GLY A 392 -9.25 2.07 16.50
CA GLY A 392 -8.40 0.92 16.82
C GLY A 392 -8.13 0.05 15.61
N PHE A 393 -7.49 0.64 14.60
CA PHE A 393 -7.14 -0.02 13.35
C PHE A 393 -5.66 -0.38 13.30
N ASN A 394 -5.35 -1.53 12.73
CA ASN A 394 -3.98 -1.97 12.50
C ASN A 394 -3.83 -2.10 10.99
N GLY A 395 -2.97 -1.28 10.36
CA GLY A 395 -2.76 -1.28 8.91
C GLY A 395 -3.97 -0.81 8.05
N GLY A 396 -3.75 -0.77 6.73
CA GLY A 396 -4.75 -0.32 5.76
C GLY A 396 -4.34 -0.53 4.30
N ALA A 397 -5.24 -0.24 3.36
CA ALA A 397 -4.99 -0.39 1.92
C ALA A 397 -5.48 0.83 1.16
N PHE A 398 -4.92 1.08 -0.02
CA PHE A 398 -5.35 2.15 -0.92
C PHE A 398 -5.69 1.57 -2.29
N ASP A 399 -6.89 1.86 -2.80
CA ASP A 399 -7.36 1.37 -4.11
C ASP A 399 -7.18 2.38 -5.25
N GLY A 400 -6.51 3.51 -4.99
CA GLY A 400 -6.40 4.64 -5.92
C GLY A 400 -7.39 5.78 -5.64
N ARG A 401 -8.43 5.56 -4.83
CA ARG A 401 -9.38 6.58 -4.38
C ARG A 401 -9.69 6.52 -2.88
N PHE A 402 -9.85 5.33 -2.33
CA PHE A 402 -10.24 5.13 -0.93
C PHE A 402 -9.07 4.56 -0.14
N VAL A 403 -8.84 5.13 1.04
CA VAL A 403 -8.02 4.50 2.08
C VAL A 403 -8.93 3.66 2.95
N TYR A 404 -8.64 2.37 3.09
CA TYR A 404 -9.35 1.42 3.95
C TYR A 404 -8.57 1.20 5.23
N PHE A 405 -9.25 1.25 6.37
CA PHE A 405 -8.69 1.10 7.71
C PHE A 405 -9.12 -0.25 8.29
N THR A 406 -8.14 -1.08 8.63
CA THR A 406 -8.38 -2.49 8.97
C THR A 406 -8.77 -2.65 10.44
N PRO A 407 -9.95 -3.21 10.74
CA PRO A 407 -10.49 -3.21 12.10
C PRO A 407 -9.79 -4.24 12.99
N TRP A 408 -9.30 -3.79 14.14
CA TRP A 408 -8.58 -4.64 15.08
C TRP A 408 -9.26 -4.70 16.44
N ARG A 409 -9.20 -3.64 17.25
CA ARG A 409 -9.41 -3.76 18.70
C ARG A 409 -10.13 -2.57 19.29
N LEU A 410 -11.09 -2.90 20.16
CA LEU A 410 -11.86 -1.94 20.96
C LEU A 410 -11.26 -1.73 22.36
N GLY A 411 -10.61 -2.75 22.91
CA GLY A 411 -10.09 -2.70 24.27
C GLY A 411 -9.81 -4.08 24.86
N VAL A 412 -10.08 -4.22 26.17
CA VAL A 412 -10.12 -5.51 26.87
C VAL A 412 -11.45 -5.69 27.60
N GLY A 413 -11.86 -6.95 27.73
CA GLY A 413 -13.02 -7.35 28.52
C GLY A 413 -12.74 -7.28 30.03
N PRO A 414 -13.77 -7.52 30.86
CA PRO A 414 -13.63 -7.50 32.33
C PRO A 414 -12.57 -8.46 32.87
N ASP A 415 -12.35 -9.57 32.17
CA ASP A 415 -11.41 -10.63 32.54
C ASP A 415 -10.02 -10.46 31.88
N GLY A 416 -9.80 -9.36 31.14
CA GLY A 416 -8.55 -9.05 30.45
C GLY A 416 -8.46 -9.55 29.01
N ASP A 417 -9.48 -10.24 28.51
CA ASP A 417 -9.53 -10.76 27.15
C ASP A 417 -9.52 -9.65 26.11
N ILE A 418 -8.89 -9.90 24.96
CA ILE A 418 -8.85 -8.94 23.85
C ILE A 418 -10.26 -8.81 23.24
N LEU A 419 -10.78 -7.59 23.15
CA LEU A 419 -12.03 -7.31 22.46
C LEU A 419 -11.76 -6.76 21.06
N THR A 420 -12.20 -7.50 20.04
CA THR A 420 -12.04 -7.15 18.62
C THR A 420 -13.37 -6.76 17.95
N HIS A 421 -13.28 -6.13 16.78
CA HIS A 421 -14.45 -5.71 15.99
C HIS A 421 -14.21 -5.95 14.49
N GLY A 422 -15.28 -5.89 13.69
CA GLY A 422 -15.25 -5.98 12.23
C GLY A 422 -15.64 -4.67 11.53
N GLN A 423 -15.60 -3.55 12.25
CA GLN A 423 -16.05 -2.24 11.72
C GLN A 423 -14.98 -1.59 10.87
N VAL A 424 -14.94 -1.95 9.59
CA VAL A 424 -14.07 -1.35 8.58
C VAL A 424 -14.49 0.11 8.38
N MET A 425 -13.51 1.00 8.43
CA MET A 425 -13.68 2.40 8.03
C MET A 425 -13.00 2.60 6.67
N ARG A 426 -13.52 3.52 5.86
CA ARG A 426 -12.80 4.02 4.68
C ARG A 426 -12.91 5.54 4.58
N TYR A 427 -11.96 6.14 3.87
CA TYR A 427 -11.93 7.57 3.58
C TYR A 427 -11.84 7.81 2.07
N ASP A 428 -12.74 8.63 1.51
CA ASP A 428 -12.71 9.06 0.10
C ASP A 428 -11.69 10.19 -0.09
N THR A 429 -10.54 9.90 -0.71
CA THR A 429 -9.51 10.92 -0.95
C THR A 429 -9.86 11.84 -2.12
N ALA A 430 -10.76 11.44 -3.02
CA ALA A 430 -11.01 12.16 -4.26
C ALA A 430 -11.89 13.40 -4.05
N ALA A 431 -11.42 14.55 -4.57
CA ALA A 431 -12.22 15.76 -4.65
C ALA A 431 -13.35 15.63 -5.68
N PRO A 432 -14.43 16.44 -5.57
CA PRO A 432 -15.44 16.54 -6.62
C PRO A 432 -14.81 16.89 -7.98
N GLY A 433 -15.19 16.15 -9.02
CA GLY A 433 -14.65 16.33 -10.37
C GLY A 433 -13.31 15.64 -10.61
N SER A 434 -12.84 14.76 -9.73
CA SER A 434 -11.82 13.77 -10.07
C SER A 434 -12.38 12.77 -11.09
N ALA A 435 -11.65 12.58 -12.19
CA ALA A 435 -12.14 11.89 -13.37
C ALA A 435 -11.22 10.74 -13.81
N PHE A 436 -9.92 10.98 -14.05
CA PHE A 436 -8.99 9.93 -14.44
C PHE A 436 -7.54 10.23 -14.04
N ALA A 437 -6.71 9.20 -13.97
CA ALA A 437 -5.27 9.32 -13.81
C ALA A 437 -4.55 8.17 -14.55
N LEU A 438 -3.54 8.52 -15.35
CA LEU A 438 -2.57 7.59 -15.93
C LEU A 438 -1.25 7.76 -15.18
N LYS A 439 -0.77 6.67 -14.57
CA LYS A 439 0.42 6.65 -13.71
C LYS A 439 1.49 5.73 -14.28
N TYR A 440 2.74 6.14 -14.16
CA TYR A 440 3.93 5.36 -14.48
C TYR A 440 4.19 4.28 -13.44
N MET A 441 4.16 4.64 -12.16
CA MET A 441 4.01 3.71 -11.03
C MET A 441 2.89 4.18 -10.12
N ASP A 442 1.99 3.28 -9.72
CA ASP A 442 1.03 3.56 -8.66
C ASP A 442 1.67 3.43 -7.28
N CYS A 443 1.09 4.14 -6.32
CA CYS A 443 1.51 4.13 -4.92
C CYS A 443 1.10 2.79 -4.30
N GLY A 444 2.03 1.84 -4.27
CA GLY A 444 1.76 0.42 -4.00
C GLY A 444 2.15 -0.14 -2.64
N HIS A 445 2.86 0.62 -1.81
CA HIS A 445 3.18 0.15 -0.46
C HIS A 445 1.96 0.36 0.45
N ASN A 446 1.05 -0.60 0.40
CA ASN A 446 -0.22 -0.63 1.13
C ASN A 446 0.03 -0.75 2.65
N GLY A 447 -0.01 0.35 3.39
CA GLY A 447 -0.45 0.26 4.78
C GLY A 447 0.59 -0.05 5.85
N GLY A 448 1.89 0.16 5.61
CA GLY A 448 2.94 -0.02 6.61
C GLY A 448 3.29 -1.46 6.99
N LEU A 449 2.31 -2.36 6.92
CA LEU A 449 2.43 -3.79 7.22
C LEU A 449 2.23 -4.68 5.98
N CYS A 450 1.73 -4.11 4.88
CA CYS A 450 1.47 -4.84 3.65
C CYS A 450 2.24 -4.23 2.47
N GLY A 451 2.45 -5.03 1.42
CA GLY A 451 3.24 -4.63 0.26
C GLY A 451 2.60 -5.06 -1.06
N ALA A 452 2.74 -4.25 -2.09
CA ALA A 452 2.43 -4.62 -3.47
C ALA A 452 3.29 -3.80 -4.43
N LEU A 453 3.42 -4.27 -5.66
CA LEU A 453 4.03 -3.51 -6.75
C LEU A 453 3.01 -3.33 -7.90
N PRO A 454 2.06 -2.38 -7.80
CA PRO A 454 1.05 -2.14 -8.81
C PRO A 454 1.60 -1.83 -10.21
N GLY A 455 2.77 -1.20 -10.27
CA GLY A 455 3.36 -0.78 -11.54
C GLY A 455 2.58 0.35 -12.22
N PRO A 456 2.71 0.47 -13.56
CA PRO A 456 1.84 1.27 -14.40
C PRO A 456 0.37 1.05 -14.07
N SER A 457 -0.38 2.14 -13.94
CA SER A 457 -1.81 2.05 -13.67
C SER A 457 -2.63 3.08 -14.42
N PHE A 458 -3.88 2.72 -14.69
CA PHE A 458 -4.88 3.64 -15.21
C PHE A 458 -6.15 3.54 -14.38
N ALA A 459 -6.59 4.67 -13.86
CA ALA A 459 -7.78 4.79 -13.04
C ALA A 459 -8.79 5.76 -13.67
N VAL A 460 -10.06 5.40 -13.60
CA VAL A 460 -11.20 6.24 -13.96
C VAL A 460 -12.19 6.25 -12.81
N ASN A 461 -12.64 7.44 -12.44
CA ASN A 461 -13.68 7.62 -11.45
C ASN A 461 -15.06 7.54 -12.11
N THR A 462 -16.01 6.87 -11.46
CA THR A 462 -17.41 6.80 -11.87
C THR A 462 -18.32 7.20 -10.71
N PRO A 463 -19.62 7.46 -10.97
CA PRO A 463 -20.58 7.78 -9.91
C PRO A 463 -20.71 6.69 -8.82
N THR A 464 -20.33 5.44 -9.13
CA THR A 464 -20.41 4.28 -8.24
C THR A 464 -19.04 3.82 -7.73
N GLY A 465 -17.99 4.62 -7.91
CA GLY A 465 -16.66 4.35 -7.35
C GLY A 465 -15.56 4.39 -8.41
N ILE A 466 -14.38 3.88 -8.05
CA ILE A 466 -13.23 3.80 -8.95
C ILE A 466 -13.28 2.54 -9.81
N VAL A 467 -12.77 2.63 -11.03
CA VAL A 467 -12.38 1.49 -11.88
C VAL A 467 -10.91 1.68 -12.22
N SER A 468 -10.10 0.66 -12.00
CA SER A 468 -8.65 0.72 -12.24
C SER A 468 -8.13 -0.54 -12.91
N ALA A 469 -7.00 -0.41 -13.59
CA ALA A 469 -6.16 -1.52 -14.03
C ALA A 469 -4.70 -1.21 -13.69
N GLN A 470 -3.95 -2.26 -13.37
CA GLN A 470 -2.55 -2.21 -12.96
C GLN A 470 -1.75 -3.22 -13.78
N ALA A 471 -0.46 -2.94 -14.02
CA ALA A 471 0.43 -3.84 -14.73
C ALA A 471 1.11 -4.88 -13.80
N ASN A 472 1.07 -4.64 -12.48
CA ASN A 472 1.66 -5.47 -11.42
C ASN A 472 3.14 -5.79 -11.63
N ARG A 473 3.90 -4.83 -12.16
CA ARG A 473 5.34 -4.96 -12.45
C ARG A 473 6.01 -3.60 -12.57
N ASN A 474 7.29 -3.55 -12.26
CA ASN A 474 8.13 -2.39 -12.60
C ASN A 474 8.43 -2.44 -14.12
N PRO A 475 8.13 -1.37 -14.89
CA PRO A 475 8.38 -1.34 -16.33
C PRO A 475 9.88 -1.25 -16.66
N GLY A 476 10.70 -0.76 -15.71
CA GLY A 476 12.14 -0.64 -15.84
C GLY A 476 12.61 0.77 -16.21
N GLU A 477 13.90 0.85 -16.53
CA GLU A 477 14.57 2.05 -17.05
C GLU A 477 14.28 2.25 -18.54
N GLY A 478 14.27 3.50 -18.98
CA GLY A 478 14.13 3.89 -20.37
C GLY A 478 12.73 4.40 -20.72
N TRP A 479 12.48 4.49 -22.03
CA TRP A 479 11.23 4.98 -22.59
C TRP A 479 10.15 3.90 -22.58
N HIS A 480 9.01 4.22 -21.99
CA HIS A 480 7.82 3.40 -22.02
C HIS A 480 6.60 4.17 -22.53
N HIS A 481 5.80 3.47 -23.33
CA HIS A 481 4.55 3.98 -23.87
C HIS A 481 3.38 3.45 -23.06
N LEU A 482 2.67 4.34 -22.37
CA LEU A 482 1.50 3.98 -21.57
C LEU A 482 0.22 4.52 -22.19
N VAL A 483 -0.78 3.65 -22.33
CA VAL A 483 -2.10 4.02 -22.85
C VAL A 483 -3.21 3.46 -21.96
N GLY A 484 -4.06 4.33 -21.45
CA GLY A 484 -5.31 3.98 -20.79
C GLY A 484 -6.50 4.21 -21.72
N THR A 485 -7.41 3.24 -21.83
CA THR A 485 -8.69 3.41 -22.53
C THR A 485 -9.88 3.04 -21.66
N TYR A 486 -11.00 3.74 -21.83
CA TYR A 486 -12.25 3.45 -21.13
C TYR A 486 -13.46 3.73 -22.02
N ASP A 487 -14.35 2.76 -22.14
CA ASP A 487 -15.57 2.84 -22.98
C ASP A 487 -16.88 2.83 -22.15
N GLY A 488 -16.78 2.90 -20.83
CA GLY A 488 -17.90 2.77 -19.89
C GLY A 488 -18.26 1.34 -19.52
N LYS A 489 -17.76 0.34 -20.26
CA LYS A 489 -17.99 -1.11 -20.03
C LYS A 489 -16.70 -1.86 -19.71
N GLU A 490 -15.55 -1.39 -20.17
CA GLU A 490 -14.25 -1.98 -19.89
C GLU A 490 -13.18 -0.87 -19.86
N LEU A 491 -12.33 -0.93 -18.84
CA LEU A 491 -11.09 -0.16 -18.73
C LEU A 491 -9.94 -1.04 -19.17
N ARG A 492 -9.01 -0.51 -19.97
CA ARG A 492 -7.82 -1.22 -20.43
C ARG A 492 -6.59 -0.35 -20.24
N LEU A 493 -5.50 -0.97 -19.80
CA LEU A 493 -4.17 -0.39 -19.69
C LEU A 493 -3.25 -1.14 -20.65
N TYR A 494 -2.50 -0.38 -21.45
CA TYR A 494 -1.47 -0.89 -22.32
C TYR A 494 -0.11 -0.33 -21.90
N VAL A 495 0.91 -1.19 -21.95
CA VAL A 495 2.33 -0.86 -21.74
C VAL A 495 3.07 -1.33 -22.97
N ASP A 496 3.79 -0.44 -23.64
CA ASP A 496 4.64 -0.75 -24.81
C ASP A 496 3.89 -1.47 -25.94
N GLY A 497 2.64 -1.05 -26.19
CA GLY A 497 1.78 -1.61 -27.23
C GLY A 497 1.02 -2.87 -26.84
N GLU A 498 1.29 -3.45 -25.66
CA GLU A 498 0.68 -4.70 -25.18
C GLU A 498 -0.36 -4.45 -24.08
N LEU A 499 -1.43 -5.23 -24.05
CA LEU A 499 -2.44 -5.15 -22.98
C LEU A 499 -1.82 -5.64 -21.66
N ALA A 500 -1.64 -4.74 -20.70
CA ALA A 500 -1.04 -5.02 -19.40
C ALA A 500 -2.08 -5.30 -18.31
N GLY A 501 -3.24 -4.65 -18.39
CA GLY A 501 -4.30 -4.83 -17.40
C GLY A 501 -5.67 -4.41 -17.93
N ARG A 502 -6.73 -4.93 -17.32
CA ARG A 502 -8.12 -4.55 -17.65
C ARG A 502 -9.05 -4.75 -16.46
N SER A 503 -10.15 -4.01 -16.46
CA SER A 503 -11.20 -4.15 -15.46
C SER A 503 -12.59 -3.88 -16.05
N PRO A 504 -13.65 -4.60 -15.62
CA PRO A 504 -15.01 -4.28 -16.00
C PRO A 504 -15.37 -2.84 -15.60
N GLY A 505 -15.97 -2.11 -16.52
CA GLY A 505 -16.44 -0.74 -16.30
C GLY A 505 -17.74 -0.70 -15.48
N LYS A 506 -18.03 0.48 -14.94
CA LYS A 506 -19.20 0.76 -14.08
C LYS A 506 -20.11 1.83 -14.67
N GLY A 507 -20.18 1.91 -16.00
CA GLY A 507 -20.92 2.96 -16.70
C GLY A 507 -20.08 4.21 -16.97
N PRO A 508 -20.70 5.38 -17.20
CA PRO A 508 -19.97 6.57 -17.62
C PRO A 508 -18.98 7.04 -16.55
N MET A 509 -17.86 7.60 -17.02
CA MET A 509 -16.91 8.27 -16.14
C MET A 509 -17.49 9.56 -15.55
N GLU A 510 -16.99 9.95 -14.38
CA GLU A 510 -17.21 11.27 -13.81
C GLU A 510 -16.66 12.35 -14.75
N THR A 511 -17.39 13.46 -14.83
CA THR A 511 -16.99 14.61 -15.64
C THR A 511 -16.41 15.71 -14.78
N SER A 512 -15.42 16.41 -15.31
CA SER A 512 -14.78 17.53 -14.63
C SER A 512 -14.82 18.78 -15.49
N ALA A 513 -15.03 19.92 -14.84
CA ALA A 513 -14.81 21.23 -15.46
C ALA A 513 -13.34 21.66 -15.41
N ALA A 514 -12.51 20.99 -14.61
CA ALA A 514 -11.07 21.26 -14.50
C ALA A 514 -10.32 20.72 -15.73
N GLY A 515 -9.15 21.28 -16.02
CA GLY A 515 -8.23 20.71 -17.00
C GLY A 515 -7.56 19.43 -16.49
N ALA A 516 -6.92 18.70 -17.40
CA ALA A 516 -5.94 17.69 -17.02
C ALA A 516 -4.56 18.33 -16.79
N VAL A 517 -3.68 17.66 -16.07
CA VAL A 517 -2.34 18.12 -15.72
C VAL A 517 -1.34 17.04 -16.08
N VAL A 518 -0.27 17.44 -16.77
CA VAL A 518 0.83 16.54 -17.12
C VAL A 518 1.80 16.41 -15.95
N GLY A 519 2.33 15.23 -15.69
CA GLY A 519 3.48 15.02 -14.80
C GLY A 519 3.22 15.14 -13.30
N ARG A 520 1.98 15.43 -12.85
CA ARG A 520 1.62 15.61 -11.43
C ARG A 520 0.10 15.70 -11.22
N LEU A 521 -0.32 15.74 -9.95
CA LEU A 521 -1.69 16.11 -9.56
C LEU A 521 -1.95 17.61 -9.77
N ALA A 522 -3.22 17.97 -9.95
CA ALA A 522 -3.61 19.36 -10.23
C ALA A 522 -3.25 20.35 -9.11
N ALA A 523 -3.28 19.89 -7.86
CA ALA A 523 -2.94 20.70 -6.69
C ALA A 523 -1.50 20.45 -6.19
N GLY A 524 -0.64 19.83 -7.01
CA GLY A 524 0.69 19.36 -6.62
C GLY A 524 0.67 17.95 -6.00
N GLY A 525 1.84 17.32 -5.92
CA GLY A 525 2.01 15.91 -5.52
C GLY A 525 2.19 14.95 -6.69
N GLY A 526 2.77 13.79 -6.39
CA GLY A 526 3.03 12.68 -7.27
C GLY A 526 3.79 13.07 -8.54
N PRO A 527 4.92 13.79 -8.40
CA PRO A 527 5.65 14.26 -9.55
C PRO A 527 6.19 13.08 -10.36
N PHE A 528 6.14 13.22 -11.68
CA PHE A 528 6.94 12.40 -12.57
C PHE A 528 8.34 13.03 -12.70
N LEU A 529 9.36 12.31 -12.24
CA LEU A 529 10.75 12.78 -12.14
C LEU A 529 11.60 12.34 -13.34
N GLY A 530 11.05 12.40 -14.55
CA GLY A 530 11.76 12.05 -15.79
C GLY A 530 11.23 12.83 -17.00
N SER A 531 11.55 12.35 -18.20
CA SER A 531 11.17 13.00 -19.46
C SER A 531 9.78 12.55 -19.93
N LEU A 532 8.97 13.49 -20.43
CA LEU A 532 7.66 13.19 -20.99
C LEU A 532 7.59 13.59 -22.46
N GLU A 533 7.02 12.74 -23.30
CA GLU A 533 6.72 13.03 -24.70
C GLU A 533 5.34 12.50 -25.10
N GLY A 534 4.81 13.06 -26.19
CA GLY A 534 3.63 12.51 -26.87
C GLY A 534 2.41 12.31 -25.96
N VAL A 535 1.98 13.36 -25.26
CA VAL A 535 0.74 13.29 -24.46
C VAL A 535 -0.48 13.47 -25.35
N ARG A 536 -1.38 12.49 -25.34
CA ARG A 536 -2.65 12.54 -26.07
C ARG A 536 -3.84 12.26 -25.15
N ILE A 537 -4.90 13.04 -25.30
CA ILE A 537 -6.21 12.78 -24.68
C ILE A 537 -7.28 12.83 -25.77
N ALA A 538 -8.03 11.74 -25.94
CA ALA A 538 -9.05 11.63 -26.97
C ALA A 538 -10.40 11.19 -26.39
N ALA A 539 -11.48 11.75 -26.92
CA ALA A 539 -12.86 11.31 -26.67
C ALA A 539 -13.23 10.01 -27.42
N ALA A 540 -12.26 9.42 -28.12
CA ALA A 540 -12.41 8.16 -28.85
C ALA A 540 -11.62 7.07 -28.12
N VAL A 541 -12.19 5.87 -28.07
CA VAL A 541 -11.54 4.68 -27.52
C VAL A 541 -10.66 4.07 -28.60
N ARG A 542 -9.34 4.12 -28.43
CA ARG A 542 -8.39 3.54 -29.39
C ARG A 542 -8.39 2.00 -29.27
N SER A 543 -8.29 1.32 -30.41
CA SER A 543 -8.19 -0.14 -30.46
C SER A 543 -6.79 -0.61 -30.09
N ALA A 544 -6.66 -1.88 -29.67
CA ALA A 544 -5.35 -2.48 -29.42
C ALA A 544 -4.42 -2.42 -30.65
N GLU A 545 -4.96 -2.58 -31.87
CA GLU A 545 -4.20 -2.44 -33.10
C GLU A 545 -3.65 -1.01 -33.28
N TRP A 546 -4.47 0.01 -33.03
CA TRP A 546 -4.03 1.39 -33.09
C TRP A 546 -2.91 1.66 -32.07
N VAL A 547 -3.06 1.17 -30.83
CA VAL A 547 -2.08 1.36 -29.76
C VAL A 547 -0.74 0.72 -30.12
N ARG A 548 -0.77 -0.50 -30.66
CA ARG A 548 0.44 -1.19 -31.15
C ARG A 548 1.10 -0.43 -32.28
N THR A 549 0.35 0.04 -33.28
CA THR A 549 0.91 0.83 -34.38
C THR A 549 1.49 2.16 -33.91
N ALA A 550 0.87 2.83 -32.93
CA ALA A 550 1.40 4.05 -32.34
C ALA A 550 2.73 3.80 -31.62
N TYR A 551 2.84 2.69 -30.87
CA TYR A 551 4.08 2.25 -30.24
C TYR A 551 5.21 1.99 -31.27
N GLU A 552 4.90 1.21 -32.32
CA GLU A 552 5.87 0.84 -33.36
C GLU A 552 6.37 2.06 -34.16
N ALA A 553 5.48 2.98 -34.53
CA ALA A 553 5.82 4.15 -35.33
C ALA A 553 6.78 5.13 -34.64
N LEU A 554 6.78 5.17 -33.31
CA LEU A 554 7.63 6.06 -32.50
C LEU A 554 8.92 5.38 -32.03
N LYS A 555 9.02 4.04 -32.11
CA LYS A 555 10.28 3.31 -31.88
C LYS A 555 11.27 3.45 -33.05
N GLU A 556 10.75 3.77 -34.25
CA GLU A 556 11.53 3.87 -35.49
C GLU A 556 11.99 5.30 -35.84
N GLY A 557 11.48 6.32 -35.15
CA GLY A 557 11.82 7.74 -35.34
C GLY A 557 12.70 8.25 -34.22
#